data_AF-A0A5S3XRC6-F1
#
_entry.id   AF-A0A5S3XRC6-F1
#
_cell.length_a   1.000
_cell.length_b   1.000
_cell.length_c   1.000
_cell.angle_alpha   90.00
_cell.angle_beta   90.00
_cell.angle_gamma   90.00
#
_symmetry.space_group_name_H-M   'P 1'
#
loop_
_entity.id
_entity.type
_entity.pdbx_description
1 polymer ?
#
loop_
_entity_poly.entity_id
_entity_poly.type
_entity_poly.pdbx_seq_one_letter_code
_entity_poly.pdbx_strand_id
1 'polypeptide(L)' 'LNNRQTDAMGEGANDLKMMDDAGLGVAVNGNQKVVEQEQTAINDG' A
#
# COMPACT_ATOMS: atom_id res chain seq x y z
N LEU A 1 -6.34 -9.67 -16.29
CA LEU A 1 -4.91 -9.29 -16.27
C LEU A 1 -4.28 -9.92 -15.03
N ASN A 2 -3.00 -10.29 -15.07
CA ASN A 2 -2.34 -10.92 -13.91
C ASN A 2 -1.78 -9.82 -13.02
N ASN A 3 -2.55 -9.40 -12.01
CA ASN A 3 -2.20 -8.27 -11.14
C ASN A 3 -1.00 -8.57 -10.21
N ARG A 4 -0.46 -9.79 -10.23
CA ARG A 4 0.75 -10.16 -9.48
C ARG A 4 2.02 -9.40 -9.90
N GLN A 5 1.96 -8.65 -11.00
CA GLN A 5 3.05 -7.79 -11.49
C GLN A 5 2.65 -6.31 -11.47
N THR A 6 1.74 -5.94 -10.58
CA THR A 6 1.38 -4.54 -10.35
C THR A 6 1.70 -4.19 -8.91
N ASP A 7 2.47 -3.12 -8.74
CA ASP A 7 2.79 -2.53 -7.44
C ASP A 7 1.99 -1.24 -7.27
N ALA A 8 1.50 -0.99 -6.06
CA ALA A 8 0.77 0.23 -5.72
C ALA A 8 1.35 0.83 -4.43
N MET A 9 1.62 2.13 -4.46
CA MET A 9 2.17 2.87 -3.31
C MET A 9 1.22 4.00 -2.93
N GLY A 10 1.04 4.23 -1.64
CA GLY A 10 0.07 5.19 -1.12
C GLY A 10 0.34 5.56 0.33
N GLU A 11 -0.26 6.66 0.78
CA GLU A 11 -0.01 7.27 2.10
C GLU A 11 -1.30 7.36 2.94
N GLY A 12 -2.46 7.30 2.29
CA GLY A 12 -3.75 7.52 2.92
C GLY A 12 -4.67 6.31 2.87
N ALA A 13 -5.71 6.33 3.71
CA ALA A 13 -6.76 5.31 3.71
C ALA A 13 -7.56 5.25 2.38
N ASN A 14 -7.47 6.31 1.56
CA ASN A 14 -8.07 6.36 0.24
C ASN A 14 -7.35 5.46 -0.78
N ASP A 15 -6.08 5.13 -0.53
CA ASP A 15 -5.25 4.34 -1.43
C ASP A 15 -5.38 2.83 -1.15
N LEU A 16 -5.95 2.43 0.00
CA LEU A 16 -6.12 1.03 0.44
C LEU A 16 -6.76 0.16 -0.64
N LYS A 17 -7.80 0.65 -1.34
CA LYS A 17 -8.46 -0.12 -2.41
C LYS A 17 -7.54 -0.37 -3.60
N MET A 18 -6.67 0.58 -3.93
CA MET A 18 -5.70 0.44 -5.02
C MET A 18 -4.56 -0.51 -4.62
N MET A 19 -4.18 -0.49 -3.34
CA MET A 19 -3.08 -1.28 -2.80
C MET A 19 -3.50 -2.74 -2.55
N ASP A 20 -4.75 -2.97 -2.13
CA ASP A 20 -5.37 -4.30 -2.04
C ASP A 20 -5.56 -4.97 -3.40
N ASP A 21 -5.92 -4.21 -4.44
CA ASP A 21 -6.13 -4.74 -5.80
C ASP A 21 -4.81 -5.03 -6.54
N ALA A 22 -3.69 -4.53 -6.01
CA ALA A 22 -2.35 -4.74 -6.53
C ALA A 22 -1.73 -6.07 -6.04
N GLY A 23 -0.71 -6.54 -6.76
CA GLY A 23 0.07 -7.71 -6.33
C GLY A 23 0.97 -7.41 -5.13
N LEU A 24 1.34 -6.14 -4.95
CA LEU A 24 2.09 -5.63 -3.80
C LEU A 24 1.64 -4.20 -3.48
N GLY A 25 1.10 -4.00 -2.28
CA GLY A 25 0.82 -2.68 -1.70
C GLY A 25 1.98 -2.22 -0.81
N VAL A 26 2.36 -0.94 -0.94
CA VAL A 26 3.42 -0.32 -0.11
C VAL A 26 2.94 1.00 0.48
N ALA A 27 2.70 1.02 1.79
CA ALA A 27 2.45 2.25 2.52
C ALA A 27 3.70 3.12 2.57
N VAL A 28 3.62 4.40 2.20
CA VAL A 28 4.71 5.37 2.37
C VAL A 28 4.20 6.49 3.25
N ASN A 29 4.87 6.76 4.37
CA ASN A 29 4.47 7.75 5.37
C ASN A 29 3.01 7.62 5.82
N GLY A 30 2.49 6.39 5.80
CA GLY A 30 1.09 6.11 6.09
C GLY A 30 0.73 6.42 7.55
N ASN A 31 -0.49 6.90 7.78
CA ASN A 31 -1.03 6.91 9.14
C ASN A 31 -1.03 5.49 9.72
N GLN A 32 -0.94 5.34 11.04
CA GLN A 32 -0.82 4.03 11.71
C GLN A 32 -1.83 2.97 11.21
N LYS A 33 -3.07 3.40 10.92
CA LYS A 33 -4.10 2.50 10.36
C LYS A 33 -3.83 1.98 8.95
N VAL A 34 -3.14 2.77 8.14
CA VAL A 34 -2.74 2.41 6.77
C VAL A 34 -1.54 1.47 6.84
N VAL A 35 -0.55 1.80 7.67
CA VAL A 35 0.63 0.96 7.91
C VAL A 35 0.27 -0.43 8.45
N GLU A 36 -0.73 -0.54 9.33
CA GLU A 36 -1.19 -1.82 9.89
C GLU A 36 -1.92 -2.72 8.87
N GLN A 37 -2.43 -2.15 7.77
CA GLN A 37 -3.24 -2.87 6.78
C GLN A 37 -2.44 -3.25 5.52
N GLU A 38 -1.28 -2.64 5.30
CA GLU A 38 -0.50 -2.79 4.07
C GLU A 38 0.59 -3.86 4.18
N GLN A 39 0.95 -4.52 3.07
CA GLN A 39 1.92 -5.62 3.11
C GLN A 39 3.34 -5.16 3.46
N THR A 40 3.68 -3.91 3.18
CA THR A 40 4.97 -3.31 3.53
C THR A 40 4.79 -1.81 3.74
N ALA A 41 5.54 -1.24 4.67
CA ALA A 41 5.50 0.19 4.97
C ALA A 41 6.91 0.80 5.01
N ILE A 42 7.06 1.97 4.37
CA ILE A 42 8.22 2.84 4.47
C ILE A 42 7.81 4.01 5.37
N ASN A 43 8.30 3.98 6.61
CA ASN A 43 7.95 4.97 7.63
C ASN A 43 9.10 5.92 7.96
N ASP A 44 10.26 5.73 7.33
CA ASP A 44 11.45 6.54 7.54
C ASP A 44 12.24 6.58 6.23
N GLY A 45 12.72 7.77 5.85
CA GLY A 45 13.39 8.05 4.59
C GLY A 45 14.10 9.40 4.61
#